data_AF-A0A426TUY5-F1
#
_entry.id   AF-A0A426TUY5-F1
#
_cell.length_a   1.000
_cell.length_b   1.000
_cell.length_c   1.000
_cell.angle_alpha   90.00
_cell.angle_beta   90.00
_cell.angle_gamma   90.00
#
_symmetry.space_group_name_H-M   'P 1'
#
loop_
_entity.id
_entity.type
_entity.pdbx_description
1 polymer ?
#
loop_
_entity_poly.entity_id
_entity_poly.type
_entity_poly.pdbx_seq_one_letter_code
_entity_poly.pdbx_strand_id
1 'polypeptide(L)'
;PPTALPHRRETGVTSTGGAHAVMNHRGDSVTLTGTGYVLVRWQISPQYRSGGLVMPTWTGLKGELFHVASGGGRRMDDPVSATDATATGMGNSTVGYAVPPAGTQQMWQNEYFHLDGSVTLTVNESGADYGLSVFPSSWEAVEQDIATGPAQGVTRYGLVRDTGGDDTPVPQYVTRSTPADPAAVAQRSRV
;
A
#
# COMPACT_ATOMS: atom_id res chain seq x y z
N PRO A 1 -0.04 -21.03 -2.72
CA PRO A 1 0.95 -20.13 -3.36
C PRO A 1 0.21 -19.10 -4.22
N PRO A 2 0.71 -17.87 -4.36
CA PRO A 2 0.14 -16.89 -5.27
C PRO A 2 0.30 -17.34 -6.73
N THR A 3 -0.46 -16.75 -7.65
CA THR A 3 -0.16 -16.88 -9.08
C THR A 3 1.19 -16.23 -9.38
N ALA A 4 1.80 -16.58 -10.52
CA ALA A 4 3.03 -15.92 -10.95
C ALA A 4 2.78 -14.41 -11.16
N LEU A 5 3.74 -13.58 -10.72
CA LEU A 5 3.74 -12.16 -11.00
C LEU A 5 4.27 -11.93 -12.42
N PRO A 6 3.50 -11.34 -13.35
CA PRO A 6 4.00 -10.94 -14.66
C PRO A 6 5.24 -10.04 -14.53
N HIS A 7 6.25 -10.31 -15.37
CA HIS A 7 7.47 -9.50 -15.38
C HIS A 7 7.28 -8.27 -16.28
N ARG A 8 7.02 -7.12 -15.66
CA ARG A 8 7.02 -5.81 -16.34
C ARG A 8 8.43 -5.26 -16.47
N ARG A 9 8.62 -4.41 -17.49
CA ARG A 9 9.89 -3.67 -17.68
C ARG A 9 10.20 -2.83 -16.46
N GLU A 10 11.47 -2.81 -16.06
CA GLU A 10 11.99 -1.89 -15.05
C GLU A 10 13.34 -1.31 -15.47
N THR A 11 13.52 -0.02 -15.23
CA THR A 11 14.79 0.71 -15.43
C THR A 11 15.22 1.44 -14.15
N GLY A 12 14.41 1.35 -13.09
CA GLY A 12 14.62 1.99 -11.80
C GLY A 12 13.59 3.08 -11.52
N VAL A 13 13.22 3.20 -10.24
CA VAL A 13 12.39 4.28 -9.69
C VAL A 13 13.23 5.10 -8.72
N THR A 14 13.11 6.42 -8.80
CA THR A 14 13.67 7.37 -7.85
C THR A 14 12.56 7.99 -7.00
N SER A 15 12.90 8.41 -5.78
CA SER A 15 11.98 9.01 -4.83
C SER A 15 12.58 10.28 -4.24
N THR A 16 11.77 11.33 -4.09
CA THR A 16 12.17 12.55 -3.38
C THR A 16 12.47 12.32 -1.90
N GLY A 17 11.96 11.23 -1.32
CA GLY A 17 12.29 10.80 0.04
C GLY A 17 13.53 9.91 0.14
N GLY A 18 14.33 9.79 -0.93
CA GLY A 18 15.51 8.94 -0.98
C GLY A 18 15.19 7.45 -1.19
N ALA A 19 16.17 6.58 -0.93
CA ALA A 19 16.02 5.13 -1.14
C ALA A 19 14.96 4.50 -0.22
N HIS A 20 14.67 5.14 0.91
CA HIS A 20 13.63 4.72 1.86
C HIS A 20 13.04 5.95 2.55
N ALA A 21 11.77 6.22 2.27
CA ALA A 21 11.01 7.29 2.86
C ALA A 21 10.09 6.76 3.96
N VAL A 22 10.03 7.46 5.09
CA VAL A 22 9.06 7.19 6.16
C VAL A 22 8.19 8.43 6.32
N MET A 23 6.88 8.25 6.14
CA MET A 23 5.87 9.31 6.16
C MET A 23 4.87 8.99 7.28
N ASN A 24 4.88 9.77 8.36
CA ASN A 24 4.12 9.46 9.58
C ASN A 24 2.96 10.43 9.82
N HIS A 25 2.94 11.56 9.14
CA HIS A 25 2.00 12.62 9.41
C HIS A 25 1.23 13.04 8.17
N ARG A 26 0.04 13.59 8.40
CA ARG A 26 -0.78 14.16 7.34
C ARG A 26 0.00 15.20 6.55
N GLY A 27 -0.01 15.06 5.22
CA GLY A 27 0.69 15.95 4.31
C GLY A 27 2.13 15.54 4.00
N ASP A 28 2.69 14.57 4.74
CA ASP A 28 3.93 13.92 4.32
C ASP A 28 3.72 13.30 2.94
N SER A 29 4.65 13.55 2.03
CA SER A 29 4.52 13.10 0.64
C SER A 29 5.87 12.76 0.02
N VAL A 30 5.82 11.87 -0.97
CA VAL A 30 6.95 11.55 -1.84
C VAL A 30 6.52 11.53 -3.28
N THR A 31 7.37 12.09 -4.15
CA THR A 31 7.21 11.97 -5.60
C THR A 31 8.13 10.87 -6.09
N LEU A 32 7.53 9.91 -6.80
CA LEU A 32 8.20 8.79 -7.44
C LEU A 32 8.32 9.09 -8.93
N THR A 33 9.47 8.77 -9.52
CA THR A 33 9.72 8.96 -10.96
C THR A 33 10.58 7.84 -11.52
N GLY A 34 10.18 7.30 -12.68
CA GLY A 34 10.91 6.27 -13.40
C GLY A 34 10.00 5.12 -13.85
N THR A 35 10.61 3.97 -14.09
CA THR A 35 9.91 2.76 -14.51
C THR A 35 10.36 1.59 -13.64
N GLY A 36 9.45 0.97 -12.87
CA GLY A 36 9.77 -0.18 -12.02
C GLY A 36 8.86 -0.33 -10.81
N TYR A 37 9.26 -1.17 -9.87
CA TYR A 37 8.44 -1.53 -8.71
C TYR A 37 8.66 -0.61 -7.51
N VAL A 38 7.60 -0.43 -6.74
CA VAL A 38 7.56 0.37 -5.52
C VAL A 38 6.84 -0.43 -4.45
N LEU A 39 7.44 -0.52 -3.26
CA LEU A 39 6.78 -1.00 -2.07
C LEU A 39 6.23 0.19 -1.26
N VAL A 40 4.94 0.13 -0.93
CA VAL A 40 4.30 0.91 0.12
C VAL A 40 3.95 -0.02 1.28
N ARG A 41 4.59 0.19 2.43
CA ARG A 41 4.36 -0.59 3.65
C ARG A 41 3.56 0.22 4.67
N TRP A 42 2.45 -0.34 5.11
CA TRP A 42 1.55 0.26 6.10
C TRP A 42 2.06 0.09 7.54
N GLN A 43 1.98 1.17 8.31
CA GLN A 43 2.28 1.22 9.74
C GLN A 43 1.05 1.76 10.49
N ILE A 44 0.10 0.89 10.81
CA ILE A 44 -1.13 1.26 11.54
C ILE A 44 -0.85 1.24 13.04
N SER A 45 -1.25 2.30 13.76
CA SER A 45 -0.94 2.49 15.18
C SER A 45 -2.20 2.76 16.05
N PRO A 46 -3.11 1.79 16.15
CA PRO A 46 -4.40 1.96 16.83
C PRO A 46 -4.24 2.18 18.35
N GLN A 47 -3.09 1.83 18.93
CA GLN A 47 -2.75 2.09 20.33
C GLN A 47 -2.61 3.58 20.67
N TYR A 48 -2.34 4.44 19.68
CA TYR A 48 -2.27 5.89 19.88
C TYR A 48 -3.61 6.55 19.56
N ARG A 49 -4.20 6.18 18.41
CA ARG A 49 -5.55 6.60 18.04
C ARG A 49 -6.18 5.60 17.08
N SER A 50 -7.23 4.92 17.54
CA SER A 50 -8.11 4.11 16.72
C SER A 50 -9.28 4.94 16.20
N GLY A 51 -9.92 4.51 15.10
CA GLY A 51 -11.00 5.24 14.46
C GLY A 51 -11.07 5.04 12.95
N GLY A 52 -11.86 5.88 12.28
CA GLY A 52 -11.95 5.90 10.82
C GLY A 52 -10.65 6.41 10.20
N LEU A 53 -10.08 5.65 9.28
CA LEU A 53 -8.88 6.01 8.54
C LEU A 53 -9.26 6.72 7.24
N VAL A 54 -8.53 7.78 6.89
CA VAL A 54 -8.57 8.39 5.56
C VAL A 54 -7.42 7.81 4.73
N MET A 55 -7.71 7.36 3.51
CA MET A 55 -6.73 6.65 2.68
C MET A 55 -5.65 7.59 2.12
N PRO A 56 -4.39 7.14 1.98
CA PRO A 56 -3.37 7.88 1.26
C PRO A 56 -3.73 7.97 -0.23
N THR A 57 -3.23 9.01 -0.88
CA THR A 57 -3.68 9.38 -2.23
C THR A 57 -2.51 9.55 -3.17
N TRP A 58 -2.69 9.09 -4.40
CA TRP A 58 -1.76 9.23 -5.51
C TRP A 58 -2.24 10.36 -6.42
N THR A 59 -1.49 11.45 -6.50
CA THR A 59 -1.89 12.65 -7.25
C THR A 59 -0.87 13.01 -8.32
N GLY A 60 -1.31 13.76 -9.33
CA GLY A 60 -0.44 14.25 -10.38
C GLY A 60 0.12 13.15 -11.30
N LEU A 61 -0.58 12.02 -11.45
CA LEU A 61 -0.11 10.89 -12.25
C LEU A 61 0.16 11.29 -13.71
N LYS A 62 1.42 11.14 -14.11
CA LYS A 62 1.90 11.19 -15.50
C LYS A 62 2.40 9.81 -15.88
N GLY A 63 1.87 9.25 -16.98
CA GLY A 63 2.10 7.85 -17.33
C GLY A 63 1.12 6.90 -16.64
N GLU A 64 1.64 5.80 -16.10
CA GLU A 64 0.90 4.64 -15.59
C GLU A 64 1.31 4.27 -14.17
N LEU A 65 0.34 3.82 -13.38
CA LEU A 65 0.54 3.30 -12.03
C LEU A 65 -0.41 2.13 -11.79
N PHE A 66 0.16 0.96 -11.59
CA PHE A 66 -0.57 -0.29 -11.41
C PHE A 66 -0.37 -0.83 -9.99
N HIS A 67 -1.44 -1.34 -9.37
CA HIS A 67 -1.38 -2.11 -8.13
C HIS A 67 -1.17 -3.58 -8.48
N VAL A 68 0.08 -4.01 -8.45
CA VAL A 68 0.49 -5.29 -9.05
C VAL A 68 0.44 -6.47 -8.07
N ALA A 69 0.67 -6.22 -6.78
CA ALA A 69 0.60 -7.26 -5.77
C ALA A 69 0.36 -6.71 -4.35
N SER A 70 0.01 -7.62 -3.44
CA SER A 70 -0.17 -7.37 -2.01
C SER A 70 0.42 -8.55 -1.24
N GLY A 71 1.31 -8.36 -0.27
CA GLY A 71 2.02 -9.51 0.34
C GLY A 71 2.91 -9.19 1.53
N GLY A 72 3.92 -10.04 1.77
CA GLY A 72 5.10 -9.67 2.56
C GLY A 72 5.01 -9.55 4.05
N GLY A 73 4.09 -10.31 4.61
CA GLY A 73 3.81 -10.30 6.02
C GLY A 73 2.45 -10.87 6.23
N ARG A 74 1.48 -10.00 6.52
CA ARG A 74 0.12 -10.41 6.86
C ARG A 74 -0.90 -9.56 6.15
N ARG A 75 -2.06 -10.16 5.90
CA ARG A 75 -3.28 -9.39 5.64
C ARG A 75 -3.60 -8.60 6.91
N MET A 76 -4.08 -7.37 6.77
CA MET A 76 -4.22 -6.48 7.94
C MET A 76 -5.28 -6.94 8.95
N ASP A 77 -6.21 -7.79 8.52
CA ASP A 77 -7.23 -8.44 9.36
C ASP A 77 -6.85 -9.87 9.81
N ASP A 78 -5.64 -10.34 9.51
CA ASP A 78 -5.15 -11.60 10.06
C ASP A 78 -4.98 -11.46 11.58
N PRO A 79 -5.28 -12.51 12.37
CA PRO A 79 -4.96 -12.55 13.79
C PRO A 79 -3.46 -12.36 14.03
N VAL A 80 -3.08 -11.49 14.97
CA VAL A 80 -1.68 -11.19 15.29
C VAL A 80 -1.27 -11.60 16.70
N SER A 81 -2.19 -12.15 17.49
CA SER A 81 -1.94 -12.61 18.85
C SER A 81 -2.44 -14.04 19.02
N ALA A 82 -1.65 -14.85 19.73
CA ALA A 82 -2.05 -16.21 20.12
C ALA A 82 -3.00 -16.22 21.33
N THR A 83 -3.07 -15.12 22.09
CA THR A 83 -3.84 -15.02 23.35
C THR A 83 -5.01 -14.05 23.28
N ASP A 84 -5.01 -13.15 22.29
CA ASP A 84 -6.10 -12.21 22.05
C ASP A 84 -6.71 -12.49 20.67
N ALA A 85 -7.85 -13.18 20.66
CA ALA A 85 -8.56 -13.55 19.44
C ALA A 85 -9.12 -12.35 18.66
N THR A 86 -9.14 -11.15 19.26
CA THR A 86 -9.62 -9.92 18.63
C THR A 86 -8.49 -9.13 17.96
N ALA A 87 -7.23 -9.46 18.25
CA ALA A 87 -6.08 -8.70 17.79
C ALA A 87 -5.75 -8.98 16.32
N THR A 88 -5.67 -7.91 15.53
CA THR A 88 -5.30 -7.91 14.12
C THR A 88 -4.24 -6.84 13.84
N GLY A 89 -3.78 -6.74 12.59
CA GLY A 89 -2.94 -5.60 12.15
C GLY A 89 -3.64 -4.24 12.23
N MET A 90 -4.97 -4.22 12.37
CA MET A 90 -5.77 -2.99 12.51
C MET A 90 -6.07 -2.60 13.95
N GLY A 91 -5.76 -3.44 14.94
CA GLY A 91 -6.05 -3.18 16.36
C GLY A 91 -6.70 -4.37 17.08
N ASN A 92 -7.32 -4.12 18.23
CA ASN A 92 -7.99 -5.13 19.05
C ASN A 92 -9.17 -4.54 19.85
N SER A 93 -9.91 -5.37 20.58
CA SER A 93 -11.08 -4.91 21.35
C SER A 93 -10.75 -3.95 22.49
N THR A 94 -9.49 -3.89 22.94
CA THR A 94 -9.06 -3.05 24.06
C THR A 94 -8.70 -1.64 23.61
N VAL A 95 -7.91 -1.49 22.54
CA VAL A 95 -7.48 -0.17 22.01
C VAL A 95 -8.39 0.35 20.89
N GLY A 96 -9.31 -0.49 20.40
CA GLY A 96 -10.12 -0.22 19.22
C GLY A 96 -9.39 -0.58 17.92
N TYR A 97 -10.04 -0.26 16.80
CA TYR A 97 -9.54 -0.59 15.46
C TYR A 97 -9.38 0.66 14.60
N ALA A 98 -8.37 0.68 13.76
CA ALA A 98 -8.37 1.49 12.56
C ALA A 98 -9.36 0.90 11.55
N VAL A 99 -10.23 1.74 10.99
CA VAL A 99 -11.33 1.32 10.12
C VAL A 99 -11.21 2.04 8.78
N PRO A 100 -10.84 1.36 7.69
CA PRO A 100 -10.75 2.00 6.38
C PRO A 100 -12.15 2.36 5.86
N PRO A 101 -12.25 3.27 4.88
CA PRO A 101 -13.53 3.60 4.26
C PRO A 101 -14.22 2.36 3.66
N ALA A 102 -15.55 2.35 3.65
CA ALA A 102 -16.31 1.27 3.01
C ALA A 102 -15.89 1.06 1.54
N GLY A 103 -15.85 -0.19 1.09
CA GLY A 103 -15.41 -0.54 -0.26
C GLY A 103 -13.88 -0.51 -0.47
N THR A 104 -13.10 -0.25 0.59
CA THR A 104 -11.64 -0.37 0.53
C THR A 104 -11.24 -1.81 0.17
N GLN A 105 -10.34 -1.95 -0.80
CA GLN A 105 -9.77 -3.23 -1.18
C GLN A 105 -9.07 -3.86 0.01
N GLN A 106 -9.05 -5.19 0.03
CA GLN A 106 -8.38 -5.92 1.10
C GLN A 106 -6.91 -5.50 1.24
N MET A 107 -6.57 -4.96 2.41
CA MET A 107 -5.24 -4.43 2.71
C MET A 107 -4.30 -5.51 3.23
N TRP A 108 -3.07 -5.45 2.74
CA TRP A 108 -1.90 -6.15 3.26
C TRP A 108 -0.93 -5.15 3.89
N GLN A 109 -0.04 -5.64 4.73
CA GLN A 109 1.00 -4.77 5.29
C GLN A 109 1.91 -4.20 4.20
N ASN A 110 2.32 -5.02 3.21
CA ASN A 110 3.07 -4.56 2.05
C ASN A 110 2.16 -4.53 0.82
N GLU A 111 2.11 -3.39 0.15
CA GLU A 111 1.41 -3.19 -1.12
C GLU A 111 2.43 -2.81 -2.19
N TYR A 112 2.36 -3.47 -3.34
CA TYR A 112 3.33 -3.34 -4.43
C TYR A 112 2.71 -2.70 -5.65
N PHE A 113 3.41 -1.72 -6.20
CA PHE A 113 3.00 -0.99 -7.38
C PHE A 113 4.07 -1.06 -8.46
N HIS A 114 3.63 -1.07 -9.72
CA HIS A 114 4.51 -0.80 -10.85
C HIS A 114 4.20 0.60 -11.37
N LEU A 115 5.24 1.42 -11.51
CA LEU A 115 5.18 2.77 -12.04
C LEU A 115 5.86 2.77 -13.40
N ASP A 116 5.25 3.46 -14.37
CA ASP A 116 5.94 3.95 -15.56
C ASP A 116 5.58 5.42 -15.76
N GLY A 117 6.44 6.31 -15.25
CA GLY A 117 6.23 7.75 -15.30
C GLY A 117 6.49 8.43 -13.96
N SER A 118 5.55 9.25 -13.49
CA SER A 118 5.71 10.03 -12.25
C SER A 118 4.40 10.23 -11.51
N VAL A 119 4.45 10.15 -10.18
CA VAL A 119 3.28 10.32 -9.30
C VAL A 119 3.71 10.74 -7.89
N THR A 120 2.86 11.50 -7.20
CA THR A 120 3.08 11.85 -5.79
C THR A 120 2.14 11.06 -4.89
N LEU A 121 2.69 10.31 -3.93
CA LEU A 121 1.94 9.67 -2.85
C LEU A 121 1.93 10.60 -1.62
N THR A 122 0.74 10.85 -1.07
CA THR A 122 0.56 11.67 0.14
C THR A 122 -0.13 10.86 1.24
N VAL A 123 0.38 10.96 2.47
CA VAL A 123 -0.27 10.44 3.67
C VAL A 123 -1.38 11.39 4.11
N ASN A 124 -2.58 10.86 4.31
CA ASN A 124 -3.76 11.61 4.75
C ASN A 124 -4.15 11.23 6.18
N GLU A 125 -3.16 10.92 7.02
CA GLU A 125 -3.32 10.53 8.43
C GLU A 125 -4.39 11.39 9.14
N SER A 126 -5.48 10.74 9.51
CA SER A 126 -6.64 11.39 10.10
C SER A 126 -7.61 10.34 10.63
N GLY A 127 -8.20 10.62 11.80
CA GLY A 127 -9.19 9.77 12.48
C GLY A 127 -8.60 8.49 13.11
N ALA A 128 -7.62 7.87 12.48
CA ALA A 128 -6.76 6.84 13.05
C ALA A 128 -5.29 7.12 12.71
N ASP A 129 -4.40 6.83 13.64
CA ASP A 129 -2.96 7.07 13.47
C ASP A 129 -2.35 5.98 12.57
N TYR A 130 -1.74 6.42 11.48
CA TYR A 130 -0.98 5.55 10.59
C TYR A 130 0.14 6.28 9.87
N GLY A 131 1.15 5.52 9.45
CA GLY A 131 2.21 5.97 8.55
C GLY A 131 2.44 5.01 7.40
N LEU A 132 3.30 5.42 6.48
CA LEU A 132 3.75 4.64 5.33
C LEU A 132 5.28 4.66 5.25
N SER A 133 5.87 3.50 4.99
CA SER A 133 7.23 3.38 4.49
C SER A 133 7.20 3.13 2.99
N VAL A 134 7.93 3.92 2.20
CA VAL A 134 7.92 3.85 0.73
C VAL A 134 9.33 3.74 0.19
N PHE A 135 9.57 2.76 -0.67
CA PHE A 135 10.89 2.54 -1.25
C PHE A 135 10.78 1.85 -2.63
N PRO A 136 11.69 2.18 -3.56
CA PRO A 136 11.85 1.40 -4.79
C PRO A 136 12.10 -0.08 -4.49
N SER A 137 11.62 -0.95 -5.36
CA SER A 137 11.74 -2.41 -5.26
C SER A 137 12.11 -3.01 -6.63
N SER A 138 12.21 -4.33 -6.71
CA SER A 138 12.41 -5.08 -7.96
C SER A 138 11.37 -6.18 -8.09
N TRP A 139 11.20 -6.71 -9.30
CA TRP A 139 10.28 -7.82 -9.52
C TRP A 139 10.61 -9.04 -8.64
N GLU A 140 11.90 -9.41 -8.51
CA GLU A 140 12.33 -10.57 -7.70
C GLU A 140 12.00 -10.36 -6.22
N ALA A 141 12.18 -9.14 -5.73
CA ALA A 141 11.85 -8.81 -4.34
C ALA A 141 10.34 -8.95 -4.09
N VAL A 142 9.51 -8.52 -5.04
CA VAL A 142 8.05 -8.72 -4.95
C VAL A 142 7.71 -10.21 -5.00
N GLU A 143 8.23 -10.94 -5.99
CA GLU A 143 7.94 -12.38 -6.18
C GLU A 143 8.31 -13.19 -4.93
N GLN A 144 9.51 -12.96 -4.39
CA GLN A 144 9.97 -13.63 -3.18
C GLN A 144 9.06 -13.33 -1.99
N ASP A 145 8.69 -12.07 -1.83
CA ASP A 145 7.92 -11.58 -0.69
C ASP A 145 6.47 -12.09 -0.70
N ILE A 146 5.80 -12.11 -1.86
CA ILE A 146 4.44 -12.68 -1.95
C ILE A 146 4.42 -14.20 -1.80
N ALA A 147 5.52 -14.88 -2.15
CA ALA A 147 5.68 -16.32 -1.99
C ALA A 147 6.08 -16.73 -0.56
N THR A 148 6.48 -15.78 0.29
CA THR A 148 6.95 -16.04 1.66
C THR A 148 5.91 -15.56 2.67
N GLY A 149 5.38 -16.46 3.50
CA GLY A 149 4.52 -16.08 4.62
C GLY A 149 5.31 -15.85 5.93
N PRO A 150 4.66 -15.35 6.98
CA PRO A 150 5.32 -15.01 8.23
C PRO A 150 5.84 -16.27 8.96
N ALA A 151 6.94 -16.09 9.72
CA ALA A 151 7.65 -17.18 10.39
C ALA A 151 6.81 -17.97 11.41
N GLN A 152 5.72 -17.39 11.92
CA GLN A 152 4.79 -18.06 12.84
C GLN A 152 3.82 -19.05 12.14
N GLY A 153 4.04 -19.35 10.86
CA GLY A 153 3.20 -20.21 10.05
C GLY A 153 2.45 -19.38 9.00
N VAL A 154 2.45 -19.86 7.75
CA VAL A 154 1.76 -19.19 6.64
C VAL A 154 0.25 -19.37 6.84
N THR A 155 -0.42 -18.42 7.49
CA THR A 155 -1.90 -18.38 7.46
C THR A 155 -2.37 -18.13 6.03
N ARG A 156 -1.68 -17.24 5.31
CA ARG A 156 -1.93 -16.89 3.91
C ARG A 156 -0.64 -16.48 3.20
N TYR A 157 -0.55 -16.78 1.91
CA TYR A 157 0.42 -16.16 1.00
C TYR A 157 -0.11 -14.82 0.49
N GLY A 158 0.77 -14.01 -0.10
CA GLY A 158 0.36 -12.80 -0.80
C GLY A 158 -0.55 -13.08 -2.01
N LEU A 159 -0.92 -11.99 -2.69
CA LEU A 159 -1.81 -11.97 -3.84
C LEU A 159 -1.15 -11.20 -4.98
N VAL A 160 -1.17 -11.77 -6.18
CA VAL A 160 -0.91 -11.02 -7.42
C VAL A 160 -2.23 -10.44 -7.93
N ARG A 161 -2.18 -9.17 -8.30
CA ARG A 161 -3.29 -8.42 -8.93
C ARG A 161 -2.99 -8.09 -10.39
N ASP A 162 -1.72 -8.18 -10.77
CA ASP A 162 -1.24 -7.88 -12.10
C ASP A 162 -1.71 -8.91 -13.14
N THR A 163 -2.37 -8.42 -14.19
CA THR A 163 -2.78 -9.22 -15.35
C THR A 163 -1.69 -9.31 -16.41
N GLY A 164 -0.63 -8.49 -16.28
CA GLY A 164 0.43 -8.31 -17.26
C GLY A 164 0.09 -7.31 -18.37
N GLY A 165 -1.10 -6.72 -18.36
CA GLY A 165 -1.57 -5.74 -19.35
C GLY A 165 -2.11 -4.45 -18.72
N ASP A 166 -2.75 -3.62 -19.53
CA ASP A 166 -3.31 -2.33 -19.10
C ASP A 166 -4.66 -2.49 -18.37
N ASP A 167 -5.19 -3.70 -18.33
CA ASP A 167 -6.33 -4.09 -17.50
C ASP A 167 -5.93 -4.40 -16.05
N THR A 168 -4.64 -4.28 -15.70
CA THR A 168 -4.18 -4.35 -14.32
C THR A 168 -4.84 -3.25 -13.47
N PRO A 169 -5.34 -3.58 -12.27
CA PRO A 169 -5.95 -2.60 -11.39
C PRO A 169 -5.01 -1.44 -11.04
N VAL A 170 -5.58 -0.25 -10.88
CA VAL A 170 -4.90 0.93 -10.33
C VAL A 170 -5.26 1.10 -8.84
N PRO A 171 -4.47 1.86 -8.05
CA PRO A 171 -4.83 2.18 -6.66
C PRO A 171 -6.21 2.84 -6.57
N GLN A 172 -6.98 2.58 -5.51
CA GLN A 172 -8.33 3.13 -5.39
C GLN A 172 -8.41 4.66 -5.25
N TYR A 173 -7.29 5.32 -4.97
CA TYR A 173 -7.23 6.76 -4.68
C TYR A 173 -6.17 7.43 -5.55
N VAL A 174 -6.23 7.20 -6.85
CA VAL A 174 -5.31 7.78 -7.84
C VAL A 174 -6.01 8.78 -8.76
N THR A 175 -5.32 9.88 -9.09
CA THR A 175 -5.78 10.87 -10.06
C THR A 175 -4.61 11.49 -10.83
N ARG A 176 -4.90 11.94 -12.06
CA ARG A 176 -3.97 12.75 -12.87
C ARG A 176 -3.86 14.20 -12.39
N SER A 177 -4.84 14.71 -11.65
CA SER A 177 -4.84 16.08 -11.13
C SER A 177 -3.99 16.23 -9.86
N THR A 178 -3.61 17.46 -9.53
CA THR A 178 -3.01 17.81 -8.24
C THR A 178 -3.97 18.72 -7.46
N PRO A 179 -4.96 18.16 -6.75
CA PRO A 179 -5.92 18.95 -5.99
C PRO A 179 -5.23 19.68 -4.82
N ALA A 180 -5.82 20.80 -4.38
CA ALA A 180 -5.31 21.55 -3.22
C ALA A 180 -5.43 20.76 -1.91
N ASP A 181 -6.47 19.93 -1.78
CA ASP A 181 -6.61 18.94 -0.70
C ASP A 181 -6.45 17.52 -1.28
N PRO A 182 -5.30 16.85 -1.05
CA PRO A 182 -5.10 15.47 -1.46
C PRO A 182 -6.13 14.52 -0.87
N ALA A 183 -6.61 14.75 0.36
CA ALA A 183 -7.58 13.88 1.02
C ALA A 183 -8.97 13.89 0.36
N ALA A 184 -9.24 14.83 -0.56
CA ALA A 184 -10.49 14.92 -1.30
C ALA A 184 -10.52 14.05 -2.57
N VAL A 185 -9.43 13.33 -2.90
CA VAL A 185 -9.41 12.42 -4.05
C VAL A 185 -10.44 11.30 -3.84
N ALA A 186 -11.38 11.19 -4.78
CA ALA A 186 -12.46 10.22 -4.70
C ALA A 186 -11.97 8.79 -4.90
N GLN A 187 -12.60 7.85 -4.20
CA GLN A 187 -12.36 6.42 -4.37
C GLN A 187 -12.83 5.95 -5.76
N ARG A 188 -11.90 5.51 -6.61
CA ARG A 188 -12.15 5.03 -7.98
C ARG A 188 -11.13 3.96 -8.35
N SER A 189 -11.52 2.99 -9.18
CA SER A 189 -10.61 1.96 -9.68
C SER A 189 -10.23 2.18 -11.15
N ARG A 190 -10.18 3.45 -11.59
CA ARG A 190 -9.76 3.89 -12.92
C ARG A 190 -9.32 5.36 -12.90
N VAL A 191 -8.42 5.73 -13.82
CA VAL A 191 -7.86 7.08 -13.98
C VAL A 191 -8.07 7.65 -15.37
#